data_AF-A0A8T5KXQ0-F1
#
_entry.id   AF-A0A8T5KXQ0-F1
#
_cell.length_a   1.000
_cell.length_b   1.000
_cell.length_c   1.000
_cell.angle_alpha   90.00
_cell.angle_beta   90.00
_cell.angle_gamma   90.00
#
_symmetry.space_group_name_H-M   'P 1'
#
loop_
_entity.id
_entity.type
_entity.pdbx_description
1 polymer ?
#
loop_
_entity_poly.entity_id
_entity_poly.type
_entity_poly.pdbx_seq_one_letter_code
_entity_poly.pdbx_strand_id
1 'polypeptide(L)'
;MIVDENYMKEHYKGMSPKEAREVMKVMQKYGDNHWWESDDPMEIAKHQIFEDVLLTNFKTYHQGLATLIGRSIEVGELSSKKYTEKLRKEAKDAIERGSKGGLTSKLSLIMVFFGFLVSIFFLSSNFTGNIIGNLSNSGSNYLGIVSLVIGLVGVYLWKKKQKTR
;
A
#
# COMPACT_ATOMS: atom_id res chain seq x y z
N MET A 1 3.76 -23.47 -8.51
CA MET A 1 3.89 -24.05 -9.85
C MET A 1 5.37 -24.03 -10.21
N ILE A 2 5.89 -25.00 -10.96
CA ILE A 2 7.31 -25.01 -11.36
C ILE A 2 7.40 -24.51 -12.80
N VAL A 3 8.16 -23.44 -13.02
CA VAL A 3 8.41 -22.90 -14.37
C VAL A 3 9.61 -23.62 -14.99
N ASP A 4 9.30 -24.67 -15.76
CA ASP A 4 10.27 -25.50 -16.48
C ASP A 4 9.97 -25.54 -18.00
N GLU A 5 10.73 -26.35 -18.75
CA GLU A 5 10.53 -26.48 -20.19
C GLU A 5 9.16 -27.07 -20.57
N ASN A 6 8.57 -27.91 -19.72
CA ASN A 6 7.26 -28.50 -19.99
C ASN A 6 6.18 -27.45 -19.82
N TYR A 7 6.25 -26.65 -18.76
CA TYR A 7 5.37 -25.50 -18.54
C TYR A 7 5.38 -24.55 -19.76
N MET A 8 6.58 -24.24 -20.29
CA MET A 8 6.71 -23.39 -21.48
C MET A 8 6.08 -24.01 -22.73
N LYS A 9 6.26 -25.32 -22.94
CA LYS A 9 5.65 -26.03 -24.09
C LYS A 9 4.13 -26.05 -24.00
N GLU A 10 3.57 -26.13 -22.79
CA GLU A 10 2.12 -26.16 -22.59
C GLU A 10 1.47 -24.79 -22.75
N HIS A 11 2.06 -23.75 -22.15
CA HIS A 11 1.45 -22.42 -22.02
C HIS A 11 1.89 -21.43 -23.11
N TYR A 12 3.05 -21.63 -23.73
CA TYR A 12 3.63 -20.73 -24.73
C TYR A 12 3.95 -21.47 -26.04
N LYS A 13 2.96 -22.20 -26.56
CA LYS A 13 3.06 -22.95 -27.82
C LYS A 13 3.45 -22.04 -28.99
N GLY A 14 4.42 -22.48 -29.79
CA GLY A 14 4.87 -21.76 -30.97
C GLY A 14 5.96 -20.70 -30.72
N MET A 15 6.38 -20.51 -29.47
CA MET A 15 7.51 -19.66 -29.11
C MET A 15 8.84 -20.31 -29.53
N SER A 16 9.80 -19.52 -30.03
CA SER A 16 11.12 -20.05 -30.33
C SER A 16 11.87 -20.47 -29.06
N PRO A 17 12.80 -21.45 -29.12
CA PRO A 17 13.59 -21.84 -27.95
C PRO A 17 14.37 -20.70 -27.30
N LYS A 18 14.73 -19.67 -28.07
CA LYS A 18 15.43 -18.49 -27.56
C LYS A 18 14.48 -17.60 -26.75
N GLU A 19 13.31 -17.28 -27.27
CA GLU A 19 12.30 -16.48 -26.58
C GLU A 19 11.79 -17.20 -25.32
N ALA A 20 11.59 -18.52 -25.40
CA ALA A 20 11.17 -19.32 -24.25
C ALA A 20 12.17 -19.23 -23.09
N ARG A 21 13.48 -19.23 -23.39
CA ARG A 21 14.52 -19.05 -22.36
C ARG A 21 14.48 -17.68 -21.71
N GLU A 22 14.25 -16.61 -22.47
CA GLU A 22 14.13 -15.25 -21.92
C GLU A 22 12.88 -15.10 -21.04
N VAL A 23 11.73 -15.63 -21.49
CA VAL A 23 10.49 -15.68 -20.70
C VAL A 23 10.70 -16.45 -19.40
N MET A 24 11.26 -17.67 -19.47
CA MET A 24 11.53 -18.49 -18.29
C MET A 24 12.44 -17.77 -17.30
N LYS A 25 13.48 -17.10 -17.78
CA LYS A 25 14.42 -16.35 -16.93
C LYS A 25 13.71 -15.25 -16.14
N VAL A 26 12.79 -14.53 -16.77
CA VAL A 26 11.99 -13.51 -16.09
C VAL A 26 11.04 -14.16 -15.08
N MET A 27 10.36 -15.25 -15.44
CA MET A 27 9.44 -15.95 -14.53
C MET A 27 10.17 -16.50 -13.29
N GLN A 28 11.33 -17.13 -13.49
CA GLN A 28 12.15 -17.70 -12.41
C GLN A 28 12.67 -16.64 -11.42
N LYS A 29 12.88 -15.39 -11.87
CA LYS A 29 13.26 -14.25 -11.00
C LYS A 29 12.27 -14.04 -9.85
N TYR A 30 11.00 -14.37 -10.06
CA TYR A 30 9.93 -14.14 -9.09
C TYR A 30 9.65 -15.35 -8.17
N GLY A 31 10.30 -16.49 -8.40
CA GLY A 31 10.14 -17.69 -7.58
C GLY A 31 8.68 -18.13 -7.50
N ASP A 32 8.13 -18.14 -6.29
CA ASP A 32 6.74 -18.56 -6.04
C ASP A 32 5.68 -17.49 -6.41
N ASN A 33 6.10 -16.27 -6.73
CA ASN A 33 5.18 -15.20 -7.14
C ASN A 33 4.87 -15.29 -8.64
N HIS A 34 3.72 -15.87 -8.96
CA HIS A 34 3.22 -16.09 -10.31
C HIS A 34 2.26 -14.96 -10.76
N TRP A 35 2.64 -13.69 -10.53
CA TRP A 35 1.79 -12.53 -10.80
C TRP A 35 1.24 -12.45 -12.23
N TRP A 36 1.91 -13.08 -13.21
CA TRP A 36 1.47 -13.14 -14.61
C TRP A 36 0.18 -13.95 -14.80
N GLU A 37 -0.19 -14.79 -13.82
CA GLU A 37 -1.44 -15.56 -13.77
C GLU A 37 -2.52 -14.88 -12.92
N SER A 38 -2.24 -13.70 -12.36
CA SER A 38 -3.19 -13.02 -11.48
C SER A 38 -4.45 -12.57 -12.23
N ASP A 39 -5.62 -12.76 -11.62
CA ASP A 39 -6.87 -12.19 -12.11
C ASP A 39 -6.99 -10.68 -11.87
N ASP A 40 -6.12 -10.08 -11.04
CA ASP A 40 -6.08 -8.64 -10.78
C ASP A 40 -5.18 -7.94 -11.81
N PRO A 41 -5.73 -7.15 -12.75
CA PRO A 41 -4.94 -6.42 -13.74
C PRO A 41 -3.94 -5.46 -13.10
N MET A 42 -4.27 -4.91 -11.93
CA MET A 42 -3.38 -3.98 -11.23
C MET A 42 -2.18 -4.71 -10.66
N GLU A 43 -2.35 -5.93 -10.15
CA GLU A 43 -1.25 -6.77 -9.67
C GLU A 43 -0.30 -7.16 -10.80
N ILE A 44 -0.85 -7.52 -11.96
CA ILE A 44 -0.08 -7.73 -13.19
C ILE A 44 0.74 -6.47 -13.52
N ALA A 45 0.09 -5.30 -13.57
CA ALA A 45 0.73 -4.06 -13.99
C ALA A 45 1.86 -3.60 -13.06
N LYS A 46 1.75 -3.83 -11.75
CA LYS A 46 2.81 -3.53 -10.76
C LYS A 46 4.11 -4.25 -11.06
N HIS A 47 4.06 -5.39 -11.73
CA HIS A 47 5.23 -6.21 -12.04
C HIS A 47 5.63 -6.07 -13.51
N GLN A 48 4.68 -6.24 -14.43
CA GLN A 48 4.91 -6.31 -15.88
C GLN A 48 5.61 -5.07 -16.46
N ILE A 49 5.36 -3.87 -15.93
CA ILE A 49 5.95 -2.61 -16.43
C ILE A 49 7.49 -2.58 -16.28
N PHE A 50 8.05 -3.36 -15.36
CA PHE A 50 9.48 -3.42 -15.10
C PHE A 50 10.20 -4.53 -15.86
N GLU A 51 9.47 -5.35 -16.60
CA GLU A 51 10.01 -6.43 -17.40
C GLU A 51 9.93 -6.08 -18.88
N ASP A 52 10.94 -6.49 -19.64
CA ASP A 52 11.02 -6.23 -21.09
C ASP A 52 10.23 -7.27 -21.90
N VAL A 53 9.86 -8.39 -21.27
CA VAL A 53 9.12 -9.49 -21.88
C VAL A 53 7.69 -9.48 -21.36
N LEU A 54 6.73 -9.46 -22.28
CA LEU A 54 5.30 -9.54 -21.94
C LEU A 54 4.93 -10.97 -21.57
N LEU A 55 4.56 -11.20 -20.30
CA LEU A 55 4.22 -12.53 -19.76
C LEU A 55 2.72 -12.82 -19.78
N THR A 56 1.89 -11.81 -20.04
CA THR A 56 0.44 -11.86 -19.89
C THR A 56 -0.28 -11.24 -21.10
N ASN A 57 -1.61 -11.20 -21.07
CA ASN A 57 -2.38 -10.55 -22.11
C ASN A 57 -2.14 -9.03 -22.12
N PHE A 58 -1.79 -8.49 -23.29
CA PHE A 58 -1.51 -7.06 -23.46
C PHE A 58 -2.67 -6.15 -23.01
N LYS A 59 -3.92 -6.54 -23.30
CA LYS A 59 -5.10 -5.74 -22.95
C LYS A 59 -5.26 -5.64 -21.43
N THR A 60 -5.11 -6.77 -20.72
CA THR A 60 -5.17 -6.82 -19.25
C THR A 60 -4.06 -5.98 -18.64
N TYR A 61 -2.83 -6.14 -19.12
CA TYR A 61 -1.69 -5.34 -18.69
C TYR A 61 -1.92 -3.84 -18.92
N HIS A 62 -2.34 -3.43 -20.11
CA HIS A 62 -2.56 -2.03 -20.48
C HIS A 62 -3.65 -1.39 -19.61
N GLN A 63 -4.77 -2.09 -19.39
CA GLN A 63 -5.84 -1.65 -18.49
C GLN A 63 -5.35 -1.53 -17.04
N GLY A 64 -4.62 -2.52 -16.56
CA GLY A 64 -4.03 -2.51 -15.23
C GLY A 64 -3.08 -1.35 -15.02
N LEU A 65 -2.23 -1.06 -16.01
CA LEU A 65 -1.26 0.02 -15.96
C LEU A 65 -1.94 1.40 -15.96
N ALA A 66 -2.96 1.58 -16.80
CA ALA A 66 -3.76 2.81 -16.81
C ALA A 66 -4.44 3.06 -15.45
N THR A 67 -4.96 1.98 -14.84
CA THR A 67 -5.57 2.02 -13.50
C THR A 67 -4.54 2.35 -12.42
N LEU A 68 -3.38 1.69 -12.46
CA LEU A 68 -2.29 1.89 -11.50
C LEU A 68 -1.80 3.34 -11.51
N ILE A 69 -1.56 3.90 -12.70
CA ILE A 69 -1.07 5.28 -12.85
C ILE A 69 -2.18 6.29 -12.60
N GLY A 70 -3.44 5.94 -12.92
CA GLY A 70 -4.61 6.81 -12.78
C GLY A 70 -4.85 7.71 -13.99
N ARG A 71 -4.43 7.30 -15.20
CA ARG A 71 -4.69 7.99 -16.47
C ARG A 71 -4.74 7.02 -17.64
N SER A 72 -5.31 7.46 -18.75
CA SER A 72 -5.16 6.75 -20.03
C SER A 72 -3.70 6.76 -20.48
N ILE A 73 -3.27 5.68 -21.12
CA ILE A 73 -1.92 5.48 -21.64
C ILE A 73 -2.03 5.17 -23.12
N GLU A 74 -1.34 5.93 -23.95
CA GLU A 74 -1.32 5.62 -25.38
C GLU A 74 -0.39 4.43 -25.66
N VAL A 75 -0.79 3.53 -26.55
CA VAL A 75 0.01 2.34 -26.90
C VAL A 75 1.41 2.74 -27.40
N GLY A 76 1.53 3.90 -28.06
CA GLY A 76 2.82 4.45 -28.51
C GLY A 76 3.79 4.79 -27.37
N GLU A 77 3.29 5.08 -26.16
CA GLU A 77 4.15 5.31 -24.97
C GLU A 77 4.87 4.02 -24.54
N LEU A 78 4.35 2.84 -24.87
CA LEU A 78 4.98 1.55 -24.58
C LEU A 78 5.96 1.10 -25.67
N SER A 79 5.94 1.73 -26.85
CA SER A 79 6.76 1.33 -28.00
C SER A 79 8.17 1.94 -27.99
N SER A 80 8.39 3.03 -27.26
CA SER A 80 9.67 3.74 -27.23
C SER A 80 10.27 3.72 -25.84
N LYS A 81 11.54 3.30 -25.76
CA LYS A 81 12.29 3.17 -24.50
C LYS A 81 12.19 4.42 -23.61
N LYS A 82 12.26 5.61 -24.20
CA LYS A 82 12.16 6.88 -23.47
C LYS A 82 10.81 7.03 -22.74
N TYR A 83 9.72 6.67 -23.41
CA TYR A 83 8.37 6.77 -22.83
C TYR A 83 8.09 5.61 -21.88
N THR A 84 8.57 4.40 -22.17
CA THR A 84 8.48 3.26 -21.24
C THR A 84 9.20 3.56 -19.92
N GLU A 85 10.38 4.20 -19.93
CA GLU A 85 11.07 4.61 -18.71
C GLU A 85 10.28 5.67 -17.91
N LYS A 86 9.61 6.59 -18.61
CA LYS A 86 8.70 7.54 -17.97
C LYS A 86 7.53 6.82 -17.29
N LEU A 87 6.92 5.85 -17.96
CA LEU A 87 5.84 5.03 -17.41
C LEU A 87 6.30 4.18 -16.21
N ARG A 88 7.50 3.60 -16.26
CA ARG A 88 8.12 2.88 -15.12
C ARG A 88 8.22 3.77 -13.89
N LYS A 89 8.64 5.02 -14.08
CA LYS A 89 8.72 5.99 -12.99
C LYS A 89 7.33 6.34 -12.44
N GLU A 90 6.37 6.64 -13.31
CA GLU A 90 4.98 6.94 -12.90
C GLU A 90 4.34 5.77 -12.13
N ALA A 91 4.54 4.53 -12.61
CA ALA A 91 4.06 3.33 -11.96
C ALA A 91 4.72 3.14 -10.58
N LYS A 92 6.04 3.34 -10.47
CA LYS A 92 6.75 3.27 -9.19
C LYS A 92 6.20 4.29 -8.19
N ASP A 93 6.01 5.54 -8.62
CA ASP A 93 5.45 6.60 -7.79
C ASP A 93 4.01 6.27 -7.34
N ALA A 94 3.21 5.65 -8.21
CA ALA A 94 1.86 5.20 -7.85
C ALA A 94 1.87 4.07 -6.80
N ILE A 95 2.74 3.07 -6.96
CA ILE A 95 2.92 1.97 -6.00
C ILE A 95 3.33 2.52 -4.63
N GLU A 96 4.30 3.43 -4.59
CA GLU A 96 4.77 4.05 -3.35
C GLU A 96 3.67 4.88 -2.66
N ARG A 97 2.87 5.63 -3.43
CA ARG A 97 1.71 6.37 -2.89
C ARG A 97 0.66 5.44 -2.28
N GLY A 98 0.33 4.34 -2.95
CA GLY A 98 -0.62 3.34 -2.45
C GLY A 98 -0.15 2.70 -1.14
N SER A 99 1.14 2.37 -1.03
CA SER A 99 1.74 1.80 0.18
C SER A 99 1.70 2.77 1.37
N LYS A 100 2.05 4.05 1.14
CA LYS A 100 2.08 5.07 2.20
C LYS A 100 0.68 5.40 2.75
N GLY A 101 -0.36 5.40 1.90
CA GLY A 101 -1.75 5.66 2.33
C GLY A 101 -2.34 4.57 3.24
N GLY A 102 -1.96 3.31 3.03
CA GLY A 102 -2.38 2.19 3.88
C GLY A 102 -1.75 2.22 5.27
N LEU A 103 -0.51 2.70 5.38
CA LEU A 103 0.20 2.75 6.67
C LEU A 103 -0.30 3.91 7.56
N THR A 104 -0.54 5.09 6.97
CA THR A 104 -1.03 6.26 7.72
C THR A 104 -2.45 6.06 8.23
N SER A 105 -3.33 5.46 7.44
CA SER A 105 -4.71 5.16 7.84
C SER A 105 -4.77 4.14 9.00
N LYS A 106 -3.98 3.07 8.95
CA LYS A 106 -3.90 2.08 10.04
C LYS A 106 -3.37 2.70 11.34
N LEU A 107 -2.31 3.53 11.27
CA LEU A 107 -1.77 4.22 12.44
C LEU A 107 -2.75 5.24 13.03
N SER A 108 -3.45 6.00 12.19
CA SER A 108 -4.49 6.93 12.64
C SER A 108 -5.64 6.21 13.35
N LEU A 109 -6.10 5.08 12.81
CA LEU A 109 -7.15 4.28 13.42
C LEU A 109 -6.73 3.77 14.82
N ILE A 110 -5.51 3.23 14.93
CA ILE A 110 -4.95 2.76 16.21
C ILE A 110 -4.87 3.90 17.23
N MET A 111 -4.40 5.09 16.84
CA MET A 111 -4.33 6.23 17.76
C MET A 111 -5.71 6.68 18.26
N VAL A 112 -6.74 6.64 17.40
CA VAL A 112 -8.12 6.98 17.82
C VAL A 112 -8.64 5.96 18.83
N PHE A 113 -8.47 4.66 18.57
CA PHE A 113 -8.88 3.61 19.51
C PHE A 113 -8.12 3.71 20.84
N PHE A 114 -6.81 3.97 20.79
CA PHE A 114 -5.99 4.09 22.00
C PHE A 114 -6.39 5.33 22.82
N GLY A 115 -6.60 6.48 22.17
CA GLY A 115 -7.07 7.69 22.84
C GLY A 115 -8.47 7.51 23.45
N PHE A 116 -9.35 6.80 22.75
CA PHE A 116 -10.68 6.47 23.25
C PHE A 116 -10.63 5.53 24.46
N LEU A 117 -9.79 4.49 24.43
CA LEU A 117 -9.60 3.58 25.56
C LEU A 117 -8.98 4.27 26.78
N VAL A 118 -7.98 5.14 26.59
CA VAL A 118 -7.42 5.95 27.68
C VAL A 118 -8.47 6.89 28.24
N SER A 119 -9.30 7.50 27.39
CA SER A 119 -10.41 8.35 27.83
C SER A 119 -11.44 7.57 28.64
N ILE A 120 -11.89 6.40 28.17
CA ILE A 120 -12.81 5.53 28.93
C ILE A 120 -12.17 5.08 30.24
N PHE A 121 -10.89 4.70 30.23
CA PHE A 121 -10.19 4.28 31.44
C PHE A 121 -10.16 5.41 32.49
N PHE A 122 -9.84 6.64 32.08
CA PHE A 122 -9.86 7.82 32.95
C PHE A 122 -11.27 8.23 33.42
N LEU A 123 -12.29 8.08 32.57
CA LEU A 123 -13.70 8.37 32.90
C LEU A 123 -14.37 7.24 33.69
N SER A 124 -13.82 6.03 33.65
CA SER A 124 -14.28 4.90 34.46
C SER A 124 -13.85 5.07 35.91
N SER A 125 -14.50 6.01 36.60
CA SER A 125 -14.33 6.28 38.04
C SER A 125 -14.59 5.07 38.95
N ASN A 126 -14.85 3.87 38.39
CA ASN A 126 -15.20 2.66 39.13
C ASN A 126 -14.25 1.47 38.89
N PHE A 127 -13.23 1.56 38.02
CA PHE A 127 -12.31 0.42 37.78
C PHE A 127 -10.99 0.49 38.59
N THR A 128 -10.63 1.67 39.12
CA THR A 128 -9.50 1.88 40.05
C THR A 128 -9.93 1.90 41.52
N GLY A 129 -11.04 1.23 41.84
CA GLY A 129 -11.64 1.17 43.18
C GLY A 129 -10.80 0.48 44.26
N ASN A 130 -9.49 0.24 44.06
CA ASN A 130 -8.63 -0.27 45.14
C ASN A 130 -7.13 0.10 45.08
N ILE A 131 -6.69 1.00 44.20
CA ILE A 131 -5.28 1.47 44.19
C ILE A 131 -5.17 2.96 44.59
N ILE A 132 -6.27 3.70 44.52
CA ILE A 132 -6.35 5.10 44.98
C ILE A 132 -7.29 5.15 46.18
N GLY A 133 -6.95 4.39 47.22
CA GLY A 133 -7.49 4.66 48.54
C GLY A 133 -6.95 6.00 49.01
N ASN A 134 -7.80 7.03 48.99
CA ASN A 134 -7.60 8.36 49.57
C ASN A 134 -7.04 9.49 48.67
N LEU A 135 -7.68 9.76 47.52
CA LEU A 135 -7.65 11.10 46.92
C LEU A 135 -9.08 11.65 46.88
N SER A 136 -9.28 12.73 47.65
CA SER A 136 -10.52 13.51 47.74
C SER A 136 -11.12 13.77 46.35
N ASN A 137 -12.47 13.71 46.26
CA ASN A 137 -13.30 13.81 45.05
C ASN A 137 -12.99 14.98 44.10
N SER A 138 -12.17 15.95 44.51
CA SER A 138 -11.70 17.07 43.70
C SER A 138 -10.44 16.78 42.85
N GLY A 139 -9.67 15.72 43.13
CA GLY A 139 -8.40 15.44 42.45
C GLY A 139 -8.53 14.75 41.09
N SER A 140 -9.51 13.85 40.94
CA SER A 140 -9.73 13.07 39.71
C SER A 140 -10.31 13.94 38.57
N ASN A 141 -11.25 14.84 38.90
CA ASN A 141 -11.83 15.78 37.93
C ASN A 141 -10.77 16.74 37.35
N TYR A 142 -9.77 17.13 38.14
CA TYR A 142 -8.70 18.01 37.69
C TYR A 142 -7.79 17.34 36.65
N LEU A 143 -7.41 16.08 36.87
CA LEU A 143 -6.58 15.33 35.92
C LEU A 143 -7.28 15.16 34.56
N GLY A 144 -8.58 14.85 34.56
CA GLY A 144 -9.37 14.74 33.33
C GLY A 144 -9.44 16.06 32.54
N ILE A 145 -9.67 17.19 33.24
CA ILE A 145 -9.74 18.52 32.61
C ILE A 145 -8.37 18.93 32.04
N VAL A 146 -7.29 18.71 32.79
CA VAL A 146 -5.94 19.04 32.32
C VAL A 146 -5.56 18.23 31.07
N SER A 147 -5.85 16.93 31.05
CA SER A 147 -5.62 16.08 29.88
C SER A 147 -6.44 16.54 28.66
N LEU A 148 -7.68 16.98 28.87
CA LEU A 148 -8.55 17.50 27.80
C LEU A 148 -8.01 18.80 27.20
N VAL A 149 -7.53 19.72 28.06
CA VAL A 149 -6.92 20.99 27.62
C VAL A 149 -5.64 20.74 26.85
N ILE A 150 -4.76 19.84 27.32
CA ILE A 150 -3.52 19.47 26.61
C ILE A 150 -3.85 18.84 25.24
N GLY A 151 -4.86 17.97 25.19
CA GLY A 151 -5.33 17.38 23.93
C GLY A 151 -5.81 18.42 22.92
N LEU A 152 -6.64 19.38 23.35
CA LEU A 152 -7.12 20.47 22.49
C LEU A 152 -5.98 21.37 21.99
N VAL A 153 -5.04 21.74 22.86
CA VAL A 153 -3.87 22.55 22.49
C VAL A 153 -2.98 21.79 21.49
N GLY A 154 -2.76 20.49 21.69
CA GLY A 154 -2.02 19.64 20.77
C GLY A 154 -2.64 19.59 19.37
N VAL A 155 -3.96 19.38 19.29
CA VAL A 155 -4.70 19.36 18.02
C VAL A 155 -4.65 20.72 17.31
N TYR A 156 -4.79 21.83 18.05
CA TYR A 156 -4.70 23.18 17.50
C TYR A 156 -3.33 23.47 16.87
N LEU A 157 -2.25 23.15 17.58
CA LEU A 157 -0.88 23.34 17.07
C LEU A 157 -0.58 22.45 15.85
N TRP A 158 -1.10 21.22 15.84
CA TRP A 158 -0.96 20.32 14.69
C TRP A 158 -1.67 20.84 13.44
N LYS A 159 -2.92 21.29 13.57
CA LYS A 159 -3.65 21.94 12.47
C LYS A 159 -2.95 23.20 11.97
N LYS A 160 -2.39 24.01 12.87
CA LYS A 160 -1.61 25.20 12.49
C LYS A 160 -0.39 24.81 11.65
N LYS A 161 0.35 23.77 12.04
CA LYS A 161 1.54 23.29 11.31
C LYS A 161 1.21 22.78 9.90
N GLN A 162 0.02 22.21 9.69
CA GLN A 162 -0.42 21.77 8.36
C GLN A 162 -0.82 22.91 7.43
N LYS A 163 -1.25 24.06 7.96
CA LYS A 163 -1.67 25.22 7.15
C LYS A 163 -0.51 26.11 6.70
N THR A 164 0.69 25.90 7.25
CA THR A 164 1.91 26.66 6.95
C THR A 164 2.90 25.88 6.07
N ARG A 165 2.52 24.68 5.63
CA ARG A 165 3.17 23.95 4.52
C ARG A 165 2.27 24.02 3.30
#